data_AF-V5B3R6-F1
#
_entry.id   AF-V5B3R6-F1
#
_cell.length_a   1.000
_cell.length_b   1.000
_cell.length_c   1.000
_cell.angle_alpha   90.00
_cell.angle_beta   90.00
_cell.angle_gamma   90.00
#
_symmetry.space_group_name_H-M   'P 1'
#
loop_
_entity.id
_entity.type
_entity.pdbx_description
1 polymer ?
#
loop_
_entity_poly.entity_id
_entity_poly.type
_entity_poly.pdbx_seq_one_letter_code
_entity_poly.pdbx_strand_id
1 'polypeptide(L)'
;MIVDCEDGQRVYESRDKGTTWTEAIGTLPGVWTKTRLYFWYLSLRVEALITATTEGRKVMMYVQRGNFSGDNKPNPLYICVTDNNRSFCFGLVVVEEAAVNWEFASNLLYSDGSLHLLQRRGNGEGSAISLAPLTEELKEIESVLRTWAKLDAFFSASSTPTAGLVGFLSNTSSGGNTWIDEYLCLNATVTNAVKVKDGFQLMEIDSGVLWSLNTRVNNVRHVSLSHYFTLVASVTIEGTLSENTSLLTASVEKNNSNHTMGILYTADLKWVTELKNKITKSSTWEPNKEHQVELTLHGKKVFFCIDGKLLVEEEVPLTGETPL
;
A
#
# COMPACT_ATOMS: atom_id res chain seq x y z
N MET A 1 17.02 9.93 4.14
CA MET A 1 16.85 11.34 4.54
C MET A 1 15.47 11.80 4.12
N ILE A 2 14.74 12.48 5.00
CA ILE A 2 13.48 13.16 4.65
C ILE A 2 13.80 14.66 4.57
N VAL A 3 13.37 15.31 3.50
CA VAL A 3 13.58 16.74 3.26
C VAL A 3 12.24 17.44 3.15
N ASP A 4 12.05 18.50 3.95
CA ASP A 4 10.94 19.42 3.80
C ASP A 4 11.16 20.31 2.57
N CYS A 5 10.18 20.33 1.67
CA CYS A 5 10.13 21.10 0.44
C CYS A 5 8.92 22.05 0.48
N GLU A 6 8.90 23.08 -0.38
CA GLU A 6 7.75 23.99 -0.49
C GLU A 6 6.41 23.25 -0.70
N ASP A 7 6.45 22.13 -1.44
CA ASP A 7 5.27 21.34 -1.80
C ASP A 7 5.04 20.07 -0.97
N GLY A 8 5.77 19.87 0.15
CA GLY A 8 5.62 18.69 1.02
C GLY A 8 6.94 18.10 1.49
N GLN A 9 7.05 16.78 1.58
CA GLN A 9 8.27 16.08 1.97
C GLN A 9 8.74 15.14 0.87
N ARG A 10 10.06 14.98 0.71
CA ARG A 10 10.68 13.99 -0.17
C ARG A 10 11.62 13.08 0.60
N VAL A 11 11.77 11.84 0.15
CA VAL A 11 12.70 10.86 0.73
C VAL A 11 13.84 10.62 -0.24
N TYR A 12 15.05 10.64 0.30
CA TYR A 12 16.25 10.30 -0.45
C TYR A 12 17.06 9.23 0.28
N GLU A 13 17.66 8.34 -0.50
CA GLU A 13 18.62 7.35 -0.06
C GLU A 13 20.02 7.73 -0.53
N SER A 14 21.02 7.43 0.29
CA SER A 14 22.42 7.55 -0.07
C SER A 14 23.18 6.33 0.44
N ARG A 15 23.97 5.72 -0.44
CA ARG A 15 24.79 4.54 -0.14
C ARG A 15 26.26 4.90 0.09
N ASP A 16 26.62 6.17 -0.08
CA ASP A 16 28.00 6.68 -0.08
C ASP A 16 28.18 7.87 0.88
N LYS A 17 27.45 7.81 2.01
CA LYS A 17 27.50 8.80 3.10
C LYS A 17 27.16 10.23 2.65
N GLY A 18 26.24 10.36 1.69
CA GLY A 18 25.69 11.63 1.24
C GLY A 18 26.40 12.25 0.05
N THR A 19 27.26 11.50 -0.65
CA THR A 19 27.93 11.99 -1.87
C THR A 19 26.97 11.96 -3.06
N THR A 20 26.19 10.89 -3.19
CA THR A 20 25.10 10.75 -4.15
C THR A 20 23.80 10.47 -3.42
N TRP A 21 22.72 11.02 -3.97
CA TRP A 21 21.38 10.90 -3.44
C TRP A 21 20.43 10.44 -4.55
N THR A 22 19.70 9.38 -4.28
CA THR A 22 18.64 8.88 -5.16
C THR A 22 17.30 9.08 -4.46
N GLU A 23 16.30 9.57 -5.18
CA GLU A 23 14.95 9.71 -4.61
C GLU A 23 14.35 8.33 -4.34
N ALA A 24 13.96 8.09 -3.09
CA ALA A 24 13.48 6.80 -2.59
C ALA A 24 11.95 6.73 -2.70
N ILE A 25 11.45 6.77 -3.93
CA ILE A 25 10.02 6.87 -4.22
C ILE A 25 9.30 5.61 -3.71
N GLY A 26 8.39 5.81 -2.76
CA GLY A 26 7.52 4.74 -2.25
C GLY A 26 8.18 3.79 -1.25
N THR A 27 9.40 4.10 -0.78
CA THR A 27 10.09 3.36 0.28
C THR A 27 9.49 3.62 1.67
N LEU A 28 9.16 4.89 1.95
CA LEU A 28 8.32 5.26 3.09
C LEU A 28 6.90 5.55 2.58
N PRO A 29 5.87 4.89 3.11
CA PRO A 29 4.50 5.18 2.73
C PRO A 29 4.15 6.63 3.04
N GLY A 30 3.48 7.30 2.11
CA GLY A 30 2.90 8.61 2.34
C GLY A 30 3.83 9.83 2.23
N VAL A 31 5.11 9.65 1.88
CA VAL A 31 5.99 10.80 1.53
C VAL A 31 5.86 11.10 0.03
N TRP A 32 5.37 12.30 -0.29
CA TRP A 32 4.90 12.66 -1.63
C TRP A 32 5.99 13.06 -2.63
N THR A 33 5.70 12.78 -3.90
CA THR A 33 6.08 13.60 -5.06
C THR A 33 4.86 14.40 -5.52
N LYS A 34 4.88 15.74 -5.32
CA LYS A 34 4.00 16.83 -5.83
C LYS A 34 2.51 16.52 -6.15
N THR A 35 1.57 17.34 -5.62
CA THR A 35 0.61 18.14 -6.45
C THR A 35 -0.36 19.06 -5.68
N ARG A 36 -0.18 20.38 -5.93
CA ARG A 36 -1.13 21.34 -6.56
C ARG A 36 -2.11 22.22 -5.78
N LEU A 37 -2.21 22.23 -4.44
CA LEU A 37 -3.03 23.26 -3.77
C LEU A 37 -2.44 23.78 -2.45
N TYR A 38 -2.32 25.10 -2.40
CA TYR A 38 -1.58 25.91 -1.43
C TYR A 38 -2.17 25.93 0.01
N PHE A 39 -3.23 25.19 0.28
CA PHE A 39 -3.95 25.23 1.57
C PHE A 39 -3.99 23.88 2.31
N TRP A 40 -3.38 22.82 1.76
CA TRP A 40 -3.52 21.43 2.23
C TRP A 40 -2.20 20.86 2.80
N TYR A 41 -1.25 21.75 3.10
CA TYR A 41 0.16 21.47 3.42
C TYR A 41 0.41 20.67 4.71
N LEU A 42 -0.59 20.47 5.57
CA LEU A 42 -0.44 19.85 6.90
C LEU A 42 -0.96 18.40 6.98
N SER A 43 -1.46 17.84 5.88
CA SER A 43 -2.28 16.62 5.93
C SER A 43 -1.53 15.30 6.04
N LEU A 44 -0.23 15.22 5.73
CA LEU A 44 0.51 13.94 5.65
C LEU A 44 2.00 14.07 5.97
N ARG A 45 2.38 14.94 6.90
CA ARG A 45 3.80 15.21 7.22
C ARG A 45 4.34 14.17 8.20
N VAL A 46 5.47 13.56 7.87
CA VAL A 46 6.28 12.77 8.81
C VAL A 46 6.99 13.73 9.74
N GLU A 47 6.69 13.65 11.03
CA GLU A 47 7.26 14.55 12.05
C GLU A 47 8.53 13.98 12.68
N ALA A 48 8.58 12.66 12.84
CA ALA A 48 9.75 11.97 13.36
C ALA A 48 9.85 10.57 12.78
N LEU A 49 11.08 10.11 12.66
CA LEU A 49 11.46 8.80 12.14
C LEU A 49 12.61 8.27 13.00
N ILE A 50 12.46 7.05 13.50
CA ILE A 50 13.51 6.32 14.21
C ILE A 50 13.67 4.94 13.59
N THR A 51 14.86 4.35 13.77
CA THR A 51 15.11 2.94 13.49
C THR A 51 15.10 2.17 14.80
N ALA A 52 14.45 1.01 14.84
CA ALA A 52 14.39 0.15 16.00
C ALA A 52 14.72 -1.30 15.61
N THR A 53 15.21 -2.07 16.59
CA THR A 53 15.28 -3.54 16.48
C THR A 53 14.34 -4.13 17.50
N THR A 54 13.24 -4.72 17.05
CA THR A 54 12.23 -5.38 17.89
C THR A 54 11.82 -6.69 17.23
N GLU A 55 11.45 -7.71 18.02
CA GLU A 55 11.12 -9.05 17.51
C GLU A 55 12.19 -9.63 16.56
N GLY A 56 13.47 -9.31 16.81
CA GLY A 56 14.60 -9.74 15.97
C GLY A 56 14.67 -9.08 14.59
N ARG A 57 13.87 -8.04 14.33
CA ARG A 57 13.73 -7.37 13.04
C ARG A 57 14.15 -5.91 13.13
N LYS A 58 14.84 -5.43 12.10
CA LYS A 58 15.13 -4.01 11.93
C LYS A 58 13.96 -3.35 11.20
N VAL A 59 13.38 -2.35 11.84
CA VAL A 59 12.23 -1.61 11.31
C VAL A 59 12.46 -0.12 11.46
N MET A 60 11.70 0.66 10.69
CA MET A 60 11.53 2.08 10.90
C MET A 60 10.18 2.33 11.56
N MET A 61 10.17 3.17 12.59
CA MET A 61 8.95 3.69 13.22
C MET A 61 8.87 5.18 12.98
N TYR A 62 7.71 5.67 12.59
CA TYR A 62 7.51 7.08 12.30
C TYR A 62 6.15 7.57 12.78
N VAL A 63 6.09 8.87 13.10
CA VAL A 63 4.83 9.57 13.37
C VAL A 63 4.45 10.42 12.18
N GLN A 64 3.17 10.37 11.84
CA GLN A 64 2.61 11.13 10.74
C GLN A 64 1.32 11.80 11.18
N ARG A 65 1.17 13.09 10.85
CA ARG A 65 -0.11 13.79 10.98
C ARG A 65 -0.98 13.54 9.76
N GLY A 66 -2.25 13.22 10.00
CA GLY A 66 -3.25 12.97 8.96
C GLY A 66 -4.35 14.02 8.97
N ASN A 67 -4.52 14.81 7.90
CA ASN A 67 -5.77 15.54 7.67
C ASN A 67 -6.42 15.01 6.38
N PHE A 68 -7.23 13.96 6.56
CA PHE A 68 -7.75 13.13 5.46
C PHE A 68 -9.10 13.58 4.92
N SER A 69 -9.85 14.40 5.65
CA SER A 69 -11.07 15.06 5.15
C SER A 69 -10.74 16.51 4.86
N GLY A 70 -11.01 17.01 3.65
CA GLY A 70 -10.79 18.41 3.26
C GLY A 70 -11.61 19.47 4.02
N ASP A 71 -12.09 19.14 5.22
CA ASP A 71 -12.78 20.01 6.17
C ASP A 71 -11.82 20.37 7.31
N ASN A 72 -12.06 21.48 8.01
CA ASN A 72 -11.35 21.91 9.22
C ASN A 72 -11.57 20.95 10.41
N LYS A 73 -11.19 19.68 10.26
CA LYS A 73 -11.31 18.62 11.28
C LYS A 73 -9.99 18.43 12.02
N PRO A 74 -10.03 17.82 13.23
CA PRO A 74 -8.84 17.47 14.00
C PRO A 74 -7.81 16.72 13.13
N ASN A 75 -6.52 17.01 13.35
CA ASN A 75 -5.38 16.44 12.61
C ASN A 75 -4.78 15.27 13.41
N PRO A 76 -5.32 14.04 13.30
CA PRO A 76 -4.85 12.87 14.04
C PRO A 76 -3.36 12.58 13.84
N LEU A 77 -2.68 12.22 14.93
CA LEU A 77 -1.33 11.68 14.91
C LEU A 77 -1.37 10.15 14.85
N TYR A 78 -0.71 9.58 13.84
CA TYR A 78 -0.56 8.15 13.63
C TYR A 78 0.87 7.73 13.96
N ILE A 79 1.00 6.52 14.49
CA ILE A 79 2.30 5.83 14.61
C ILE A 79 2.29 4.71 13.59
N CYS A 80 3.34 4.65 12.79
CA CYS A 80 3.47 3.67 11.74
C CYS A 80 4.80 2.93 11.89
N VAL A 81 4.78 1.64 11.55
CA VAL A 81 5.95 0.78 11.46
C VAL A 81 6.09 0.27 10.03
N THR A 82 7.32 0.26 9.52
CA THR A 82 7.64 -0.24 8.19
C THR A 82 8.97 -0.99 8.18
N ASP A 83 9.03 -2.03 7.38
CA ASP A 83 10.25 -2.80 7.11
C ASP A 83 10.80 -2.54 5.70
N ASN A 84 10.44 -1.40 5.10
CA ASN A 84 10.78 -1.00 3.73
C ASN A 84 9.91 -1.63 2.63
N ASN A 85 9.08 -2.62 2.96
CA ASN A 85 8.14 -3.25 2.02
C ASN A 85 6.69 -3.05 2.49
N ARG A 86 6.43 -3.49 3.72
CA ARG A 86 5.13 -3.51 4.39
C ARG A 86 5.03 -2.35 5.34
N SER A 87 3.80 -1.90 5.60
CA SER A 87 3.61 -0.80 6.52
C SER A 87 2.28 -0.89 7.23
N PHE A 88 2.36 -0.79 8.55
CA PHE A 88 1.21 -0.83 9.44
C PHE A 88 1.16 0.47 10.21
N CYS A 89 0.01 1.14 10.18
CA CYS A 89 -0.23 2.34 10.97
C CYS A 89 -1.27 2.05 12.04
N PHE A 90 -0.89 2.32 13.28
CA PHE A 90 -1.78 2.33 14.41
C PHE A 90 -2.52 3.68 14.48
N GLY A 91 -3.84 3.61 14.63
CA GLY A 91 -4.73 4.77 14.62
C GLY A 91 -4.79 5.51 15.96
N LEU A 92 -4.64 6.84 15.89
CA LEU A 92 -4.96 7.86 16.91
C LEU A 92 -4.32 7.70 18.29
N VAL A 93 -3.10 8.23 18.44
CA VAL A 93 -2.48 8.44 19.76
C VAL A 93 -3.04 9.69 20.44
N VAL A 94 -3.47 10.70 19.67
CA VAL A 94 -4.08 11.95 20.18
C VAL A 94 -5.06 12.54 19.17
N VAL A 95 -6.31 12.79 19.57
CA VAL A 95 -7.24 13.69 18.84
C VAL A 95 -6.98 15.11 19.34
N GLU A 96 -6.45 15.97 18.48
CA GLU A 96 -6.33 17.39 18.80
C GLU A 96 -7.58 18.14 18.32
N GLU A 97 -8.55 18.37 19.22
CA GLU A 97 -9.65 19.29 18.94
C GLU A 97 -9.11 20.69 18.64
N ALA A 98 -9.29 21.12 17.38
CA ALA A 98 -9.38 22.51 16.92
C ALA A 98 -8.49 23.57 17.62
N ALA A 99 -7.24 23.26 17.94
CA ALA A 99 -6.32 24.27 18.46
C ALA A 99 -5.62 24.98 17.29
N VAL A 100 -6.37 25.80 16.55
CA VAL A 100 -5.90 26.64 15.42
C VAL A 100 -4.74 27.58 15.83
N ASN A 101 -4.45 27.71 17.13
CA ASN A 101 -3.44 28.61 17.69
C ASN A 101 -2.20 27.91 18.26
N TRP A 102 -2.08 26.57 18.15
CA TRP A 102 -0.96 25.82 18.73
C TRP A 102 -0.05 25.21 17.66
N GLU A 103 1.25 25.51 17.78
CA GLU A 103 2.30 24.81 17.06
C GLU A 103 2.63 23.50 17.78
N PHE A 104 2.72 22.43 17.00
CA PHE A 104 3.06 21.12 17.51
C PHE A 104 4.30 20.57 16.81
N ALA A 105 5.14 19.87 17.59
CA ALA A 105 6.22 19.06 17.07
C ALA A 105 6.29 17.76 17.86
N SER A 106 6.32 16.63 17.17
CA SER A 106 6.41 15.31 17.78
C SER A 106 7.78 14.68 17.53
N ASN A 107 8.25 13.87 18.48
CA ASN A 107 9.43 13.03 18.35
C ASN A 107 9.17 11.65 18.96
N LEU A 108 9.88 10.64 18.48
CA LEU A 108 9.80 9.27 18.99
C LEU A 108 11.10 8.91 19.70
N LEU A 109 10.97 8.19 20.81
CA LEU A 109 12.09 7.60 21.52
C LEU A 109 11.81 6.12 21.74
N TYR A 110 12.70 5.27 21.23
CA TYR A 110 12.72 3.84 21.55
C TYR A 110 13.99 3.53 22.34
N SER A 111 13.85 3.15 23.60
CA SER A 111 14.95 2.79 24.49
C SER A 111 14.53 1.64 25.39
N ASP A 112 15.44 0.69 25.61
CA ASP A 112 15.25 -0.43 26.55
C ASP A 112 13.93 -1.18 26.36
N GLY A 113 13.53 -1.40 25.10
CA GLY A 113 12.27 -2.07 24.76
C GLY A 113 11.01 -1.24 25.00
N SER A 114 11.12 0.06 25.25
CA SER A 114 10.00 0.95 25.52
C SER A 114 9.91 2.08 24.49
N LEU A 115 8.70 2.32 23.97
CA LEU A 115 8.41 3.38 23.00
C LEU A 115 7.72 4.56 23.69
N HIS A 116 8.19 5.78 23.39
CA HIS A 116 7.63 7.00 23.94
C HIS A 116 7.41 8.05 22.84
N LEU A 117 6.34 8.83 22.99
CA LEU A 117 6.04 10.01 22.20
C LEU A 117 6.40 11.26 22.99
N LEU A 118 7.32 12.05 22.46
CA LEU A 118 7.60 13.40 22.96
C LEU A 118 6.82 14.39 22.11
N GLN A 119 5.96 15.21 22.73
CA GLN A 119 5.17 16.20 22.00
C GLN A 119 5.38 17.58 22.61
N ARG A 120 5.84 18.52 21.79
CA ARG A 120 5.87 19.94 22.13
C ARG A 120 4.56 20.58 21.66
N ARG A 121 3.96 21.39 22.52
CA ARG A 121 2.83 22.27 22.23
C ARG A 121 3.22 23.69 22.60
N GLY A 122 3.08 24.64 21.67
CA GLY A 122 3.43 26.04 21.92
C GLY A 122 2.45 27.03 21.31
N ASN A 123 2.39 28.22 21.91
CA ASN A 123 1.74 29.40 21.35
C ASN A 123 2.66 30.62 21.54
N GLY A 124 2.19 31.81 21.15
CA GLY A 124 2.94 33.06 21.34
C GLY A 124 3.20 33.43 22.81
N GLU A 125 2.56 32.76 23.77
CA GLU A 125 2.66 33.04 25.22
C GLU A 125 3.58 32.04 25.96
N GLY A 126 3.79 30.85 25.41
CA GLY A 126 4.65 29.83 26.03
C GLY A 126 4.59 28.47 25.33
N SER A 127 5.41 27.53 25.79
CA SER A 127 5.38 26.16 25.29
C SER A 127 5.54 25.12 26.40
N ALA A 128 4.87 23.99 26.25
CA ALA A 128 4.98 22.82 27.10
C ALA A 128 5.47 21.62 26.28
N ILE A 129 6.12 20.68 26.96
CA ILE A 129 6.54 19.40 26.39
C ILE A 129 5.92 18.29 27.22
N SER A 130 5.23 17.35 26.58
CA SER A 130 4.72 16.13 27.19
C SER A 130 5.51 14.92 26.70
N LEU A 131 5.63 13.92 27.57
CA LEU A 131 6.18 12.61 27.25
C LEU A 131 5.11 11.57 27.58
N ALA A 132 4.69 10.80 26.59
CA ALA A 132 3.68 9.76 26.75
C ALA A 132 4.28 8.38 26.47
N PRO A 133 4.09 7.38 27.35
CA PRO A 133 4.45 6.00 27.05
C PRO A 133 3.46 5.43 26.03
N LEU A 134 3.97 4.64 25.08
CA LEU A 134 3.21 4.02 24.00
C LEU A 134 3.18 2.50 24.15
N THR A 135 2.85 2.05 25.36
CA THR A 135 2.99 0.64 25.76
C THR A 135 2.04 -0.28 25.00
N GLU A 136 0.79 0.12 24.82
CA GLU A 136 -0.21 -0.70 24.12
C GLU A 136 0.03 -0.67 22.61
N GLU A 137 0.39 0.49 22.06
CA GLU A 137 0.76 0.65 20.65
C GLU A 137 1.98 -0.20 20.30
N LEU A 138 2.99 -0.23 21.18
CA LEU A 138 4.17 -1.08 20.98
C LEU A 138 3.82 -2.57 21.00
N LYS A 139 2.95 -3.02 21.91
CA LYS A 139 2.50 -4.43 21.96
C LYS A 139 1.80 -4.83 20.66
N GLU A 140 0.94 -3.98 20.12
CA GLU A 140 0.25 -4.21 18.85
C GLU A 140 1.24 -4.23 17.68
N ILE A 141 2.19 -3.29 17.63
CA ILE A 141 3.27 -3.29 16.65
C ILE A 141 4.07 -4.59 16.72
N GLU A 142 4.47 -5.04 17.91
CA GLU A 142 5.17 -6.31 18.08
C GLU A 142 4.33 -7.51 17.64
N SER A 143 3.03 -7.51 17.91
CA SER A 143 2.09 -8.54 17.44
C SER A 143 2.09 -8.63 15.92
N VAL A 144 1.98 -7.49 15.23
CA VAL A 144 2.03 -7.40 13.76
C VAL A 144 3.38 -7.88 13.23
N LEU A 145 4.50 -7.47 13.85
CA LEU A 145 5.84 -7.89 13.43
C LEU A 145 6.07 -9.39 13.60
N ARG A 146 5.50 -10.01 14.66
CA ARG A 146 5.49 -11.48 14.83
C ARG A 146 4.70 -12.16 13.72
N THR A 147 3.58 -11.59 13.30
CA THR A 147 2.78 -12.10 12.17
C THR A 147 3.58 -12.05 10.87
N TRP A 148 4.23 -10.92 10.58
CA TRP A 148 5.11 -10.79 9.41
C TRP A 148 6.23 -11.83 9.44
N ALA A 149 6.81 -12.10 10.62
CA ALA A 149 7.85 -13.11 10.80
C ALA A 149 7.39 -14.53 10.50
N LYS A 150 6.21 -14.90 10.98
CA LYS A 150 5.64 -16.22 10.73
C LYS A 150 5.35 -16.44 9.26
N LEU A 151 4.77 -15.45 8.58
CA LEU A 151 4.47 -15.52 7.15
C LEU A 151 5.75 -15.56 6.30
N ASP A 152 6.73 -14.72 6.60
CA ASP A 152 8.01 -14.75 5.90
C ASP A 152 8.71 -16.12 6.03
N ALA A 153 8.70 -16.70 7.23
CA ALA A 153 9.26 -18.03 7.47
C ALA A 153 8.49 -19.13 6.73
N PHE A 154 7.16 -19.03 6.67
CA PHE A 154 6.31 -19.96 5.91
C PHE A 154 6.65 -19.95 4.42
N PHE A 155 6.73 -18.78 3.80
CA PHE A 155 7.11 -18.65 2.38
C PHE A 155 8.57 -19.04 2.12
N SER A 156 9.47 -18.74 3.04
CA SER A 156 10.87 -19.15 2.93
C SER A 156 11.01 -20.67 2.93
N ALA A 157 10.19 -21.39 3.71
CA ALA A 157 10.19 -22.85 3.74
C ALA A 157 9.75 -23.47 2.39
N SER A 158 8.94 -22.75 1.60
CA SER A 158 8.54 -23.15 0.24
C SER A 158 9.42 -22.54 -0.86
N SER A 159 10.54 -21.90 -0.52
CA SER A 159 11.40 -21.16 -1.47
C SER A 159 10.68 -20.05 -2.23
N THR A 160 9.59 -19.53 -1.67
CA THR A 160 8.83 -18.41 -2.24
C THR A 160 9.49 -17.10 -1.80
N PRO A 161 9.92 -16.23 -2.74
CA PRO A 161 10.52 -14.95 -2.39
C PRO A 161 9.53 -14.04 -1.65
N THR A 162 9.98 -13.42 -0.55
CA THR A 162 9.21 -12.41 0.20
C THR A 162 9.80 -11.01 0.09
N ALA A 163 10.93 -10.85 -0.61
CA ALA A 163 11.51 -9.55 -0.89
C ALA A 163 10.55 -8.74 -1.77
N GLY A 164 10.14 -7.56 -1.29
CA GLY A 164 9.17 -6.70 -1.98
C GLY A 164 7.71 -7.14 -1.86
N LEU A 165 7.39 -8.18 -1.06
CA LEU A 165 6.02 -8.60 -0.84
C LEU A 165 5.31 -7.63 0.13
N VAL A 166 4.30 -6.92 -0.38
CA VAL A 166 3.61 -5.85 0.36
C VAL A 166 2.35 -6.33 1.07
N GLY A 167 1.65 -7.33 0.52
CA GLY A 167 0.41 -7.85 1.08
C GLY A 167 0.07 -9.21 0.50
N PHE A 168 -0.78 -9.95 1.19
CA PHE A 168 -1.20 -11.29 0.79
C PHE A 168 -2.66 -11.52 1.21
N LEU A 169 -3.54 -11.70 0.23
CA LEU A 169 -4.94 -12.04 0.46
C LEU A 169 -5.12 -13.55 0.30
N SER A 170 -5.59 -14.24 1.33
CA SER A 170 -5.79 -15.70 1.28
C SER A 170 -7.05 -16.14 2.03
N ASN A 171 -6.94 -16.79 3.18
CA ASN A 171 -8.09 -17.43 3.81
C ASN A 171 -8.84 -16.50 4.77
N THR A 172 -8.16 -15.51 5.35
CA THR A 172 -8.74 -14.69 6.42
C THR A 172 -9.75 -13.67 5.89
N SER A 173 -10.95 -13.62 6.49
CA SER A 173 -12.00 -12.65 6.13
C SER A 173 -12.83 -12.25 7.34
N SER A 174 -13.42 -11.06 7.32
CA SER A 174 -14.31 -10.56 8.36
C SER A 174 -15.60 -10.01 7.78
N GLY A 175 -16.72 -10.24 8.45
CA GLY A 175 -18.02 -9.63 8.13
C GLY A 175 -18.58 -9.93 6.73
N GLY A 176 -18.03 -10.92 6.02
CA GLY A 176 -18.42 -11.28 4.64
C GLY A 176 -18.02 -10.28 3.55
N ASN A 177 -17.70 -9.04 3.92
CA ASN A 177 -17.38 -7.94 3.00
C ASN A 177 -15.91 -7.49 3.05
N THR A 178 -15.08 -8.14 3.87
CA THR A 178 -13.68 -7.77 4.04
C THR A 178 -12.79 -9.00 3.86
N TRP A 179 -11.89 -8.94 2.88
CA TRP A 179 -10.79 -9.88 2.72
C TRP A 179 -9.58 -9.31 3.45
N ILE A 180 -9.16 -9.99 4.51
CA ILE A 180 -8.09 -9.50 5.36
C ILE A 180 -6.75 -9.82 4.71
N ASP A 181 -5.88 -8.81 4.64
CA ASP A 181 -4.47 -9.01 4.32
C ASP A 181 -3.79 -9.76 5.46
N GLU A 182 -3.17 -10.88 5.16
CA GLU A 182 -2.51 -11.73 6.16
C GLU A 182 -1.32 -10.99 6.81
N TYR A 183 -0.72 -10.00 6.12
CA TYR A 183 0.26 -9.09 6.71
C TYR A 183 -0.37 -7.93 7.50
N LEU A 184 -1.70 -7.86 7.60
CA LEU A 184 -2.46 -6.88 8.39
C LEU A 184 -2.24 -5.42 7.99
N CYS A 185 -1.66 -5.16 6.81
CA CYS A 185 -1.33 -3.82 6.36
C CYS A 185 -2.53 -3.17 5.67
N LEU A 186 -3.18 -3.90 4.76
CA LEU A 186 -4.23 -3.34 3.94
C LEU A 186 -5.24 -4.37 3.43
N ASN A 187 -6.45 -4.31 3.98
CA ASN A 187 -7.54 -5.20 3.58
C ASN A 187 -8.15 -4.83 2.22
N ALA A 188 -8.78 -5.81 1.57
CA ALA A 188 -9.63 -5.58 0.40
C ALA A 188 -11.11 -5.63 0.77
N THR A 189 -11.91 -4.87 0.03
CA THR A 189 -13.37 -4.89 0.14
C THR A 189 -13.92 -5.92 -0.82
N VAL A 190 -14.87 -6.71 -0.35
CA VAL A 190 -15.53 -7.77 -1.11
C VAL A 190 -17.00 -7.41 -1.26
N THR A 191 -17.55 -7.60 -2.46
CA THR A 191 -18.95 -7.34 -2.78
C THR A 191 -19.55 -8.57 -3.46
N ASN A 192 -20.74 -8.98 -2.99
CA ASN A 192 -21.54 -10.07 -3.54
C ASN A 192 -20.76 -11.36 -3.88
N ALA A 193 -19.85 -11.77 -2.99
CA ALA A 193 -19.02 -12.95 -3.19
C ALA A 193 -19.23 -13.98 -2.09
N VAL A 194 -19.05 -15.26 -2.44
CA VAL A 194 -19.11 -16.37 -1.48
C VAL A 194 -17.70 -16.72 -1.03
N LYS A 195 -17.46 -16.76 0.29
CA LYS A 195 -16.16 -17.18 0.82
C LYS A 195 -15.91 -18.65 0.48
N VAL A 196 -14.75 -18.93 -0.11
CA VAL A 196 -14.24 -20.29 -0.31
C VAL A 196 -12.90 -20.45 0.38
N LYS A 197 -12.32 -21.65 0.35
CA LYS A 197 -10.97 -21.86 0.88
C LYS A 197 -9.98 -20.97 0.13
N ASP A 198 -9.14 -20.24 0.87
CA ASP A 198 -8.06 -19.40 0.34
C ASP A 198 -8.50 -18.27 -0.63
N GLY A 199 -9.81 -18.00 -0.76
CA GLY A 199 -10.31 -16.97 -1.65
C GLY A 199 -11.83 -16.73 -1.61
N PHE A 200 -12.37 -16.23 -2.72
CA PHE A 200 -13.79 -15.93 -2.90
C PHE A 200 -14.27 -16.40 -4.28
N GLN A 201 -15.52 -16.88 -4.33
CA GLN A 201 -16.23 -17.21 -5.57
C GLN A 201 -17.13 -16.05 -5.96
N LEU A 202 -16.96 -15.59 -7.21
CA LEU A 202 -17.66 -14.45 -7.80
C LEU A 202 -18.67 -14.98 -8.81
N MET A 203 -19.97 -14.86 -8.52
CA MET A 203 -21.05 -15.43 -9.35
C MET A 203 -21.97 -14.38 -9.96
N GLU A 204 -22.06 -13.20 -9.34
CA GLU A 204 -22.99 -12.13 -9.75
C GLU A 204 -22.28 -11.05 -10.57
N ILE A 205 -23.03 -10.31 -11.39
CA ILE A 205 -22.45 -9.31 -12.32
C ILE A 205 -21.80 -8.13 -11.59
N ASP A 206 -22.24 -7.86 -10.37
CA ASP A 206 -21.72 -6.83 -9.47
C ASP A 206 -20.84 -7.42 -8.35
N SER A 207 -20.48 -8.69 -8.46
CA SER A 207 -19.52 -9.33 -7.55
C SER A 207 -18.10 -8.92 -7.88
N GLY A 208 -17.29 -8.67 -6.85
CA GLY A 208 -15.91 -8.24 -7.05
C GLY A 208 -15.13 -8.07 -5.77
N VAL A 209 -13.82 -7.95 -5.95
CA VAL A 209 -12.86 -7.62 -4.89
C VAL A 209 -12.14 -6.35 -5.28
N LEU A 210 -12.23 -5.33 -4.43
CA LEU A 210 -11.54 -4.07 -4.60
C LEU A 210 -10.41 -3.95 -3.58
N TRP A 211 -9.16 -3.98 -4.07
CA TRP A 211 -7.98 -3.80 -3.23
C TRP A 211 -7.34 -2.44 -3.45
N SER A 212 -7.57 -1.52 -2.50
CA SER A 212 -7.24 -0.10 -2.64
C SER A 212 -5.83 0.25 -2.13
N LEU A 213 -4.81 0.01 -2.95
CA LEU A 213 -3.39 0.08 -2.55
C LEU A 213 -2.82 1.50 -2.35
N ASN A 214 -3.36 2.50 -3.06
CA ASN A 214 -2.86 3.87 -3.03
C ASN A 214 -4.02 4.89 -3.11
N THR A 215 -4.93 4.86 -2.13
CA THR A 215 -6.04 5.83 -2.06
C THR A 215 -5.74 6.93 -1.05
N ARG A 216 -6.44 8.06 -1.21
CA ARG A 216 -6.33 9.17 -0.26
C ARG A 216 -7.00 8.90 1.08
N VAL A 217 -7.82 7.85 1.16
CA VAL A 217 -8.67 7.50 2.31
C VAL A 217 -7.94 6.57 3.28
N ASN A 218 -6.92 5.83 2.82
CA ASN A 218 -6.18 4.87 3.63
C ASN A 218 -5.00 5.54 4.37
N ASN A 219 -4.76 5.10 5.60
CA ASN A 219 -3.72 5.65 6.50
C ASN A 219 -2.29 5.40 5.99
N VAL A 220 -2.10 4.40 5.12
CA VAL A 220 -0.82 4.00 4.52
C VAL A 220 -0.98 4.06 3.01
N ARG A 221 -0.05 4.75 2.32
CA ARG A 221 -0.03 4.82 0.86
C ARG A 221 1.20 4.12 0.30
N HIS A 222 1.00 3.04 -0.45
CA HIS A 222 2.08 2.37 -1.18
C HIS A 222 2.32 3.07 -2.52
N VAL A 223 2.96 4.25 -2.47
CA VAL A 223 3.19 5.10 -3.66
C VAL A 223 4.03 4.40 -4.73
N SER A 224 4.95 3.52 -4.35
CA SER A 224 5.77 2.71 -5.27
C SER A 224 4.91 1.90 -6.25
N LEU A 225 3.76 1.40 -5.80
CA LEU A 225 2.83 0.61 -6.62
C LEU A 225 2.17 1.39 -7.76
N SER A 226 2.38 2.71 -7.84
CA SER A 226 1.99 3.51 -9.02
C SER A 226 2.99 3.43 -10.18
N HIS A 227 4.18 2.88 -9.95
CA HIS A 227 5.26 2.75 -10.94
C HIS A 227 5.78 1.32 -11.05
N TYR A 228 5.78 0.57 -9.95
CA TYR A 228 6.35 -0.77 -9.87
C TYR A 228 5.47 -1.66 -9.02
N PHE A 229 4.85 -2.68 -9.62
CA PHE A 229 4.16 -3.73 -8.87
C PHE A 229 4.08 -5.02 -9.66
N THR A 230 3.90 -6.12 -8.94
CA THR A 230 3.51 -7.42 -9.46
C THR A 230 2.32 -7.91 -8.64
N LEU A 231 1.21 -8.18 -9.31
CA LEU A 231 0.00 -8.72 -8.72
C LEU A 231 -0.22 -10.14 -9.24
N VAL A 232 -0.32 -11.10 -8.33
CA VAL A 232 -0.46 -12.53 -8.67
C VAL A 232 -1.73 -13.06 -8.02
N ALA A 233 -2.51 -13.83 -8.78
CA ALA A 233 -3.71 -14.51 -8.29
C ALA A 233 -3.82 -15.91 -8.88
N SER A 234 -4.42 -16.84 -8.13
CA SER A 234 -4.88 -18.13 -8.65
C SER A 234 -6.37 -18.02 -8.93
N VAL A 235 -6.78 -18.41 -10.14
CA VAL A 235 -8.16 -18.24 -10.59
C VAL A 235 -8.67 -19.55 -11.19
N THR A 236 -9.94 -19.86 -10.96
CA THR A 236 -10.64 -20.95 -11.64
C THR A 236 -11.91 -20.38 -12.24
N ILE A 237 -12.14 -20.63 -13.53
CA ILE A 237 -13.32 -20.14 -14.26
C ILE A 237 -14.28 -21.31 -14.46
N GLU A 238 -15.43 -21.30 -13.80
CA GLU A 238 -16.36 -22.44 -13.78
C GLU A 238 -17.30 -22.52 -15.00
N GLY A 239 -17.62 -21.39 -15.62
CA GLY A 239 -18.61 -21.29 -16.69
C GLY A 239 -18.19 -20.41 -17.85
N THR A 240 -18.81 -20.65 -19.02
CA THR A 240 -18.70 -19.77 -20.19
C THR A 240 -19.75 -18.66 -20.10
N LEU A 241 -19.29 -17.41 -20.04
CA LEU A 241 -20.16 -16.23 -20.03
C LEU A 241 -20.60 -15.84 -21.44
N SER A 242 -21.56 -14.92 -21.54
CA SER A 242 -22.07 -14.35 -22.79
C SER A 242 -21.19 -13.22 -23.33
N GLU A 243 -20.36 -12.58 -22.49
CA GLU A 243 -19.55 -11.41 -22.84
C GLU A 243 -18.13 -11.50 -22.28
N ASN A 244 -17.26 -10.56 -22.67
CA ASN A 244 -15.90 -10.44 -22.13
C ASN A 244 -15.98 -9.99 -20.66
N THR A 245 -15.29 -10.69 -19.77
CA THR A 245 -15.36 -10.41 -18.33
C THR A 245 -13.99 -10.12 -17.77
N SER A 246 -13.90 -9.06 -16.96
CA SER A 246 -12.68 -8.68 -16.24
C SER A 246 -12.38 -9.72 -15.17
N LEU A 247 -11.17 -10.26 -15.19
CA LEU A 247 -10.68 -11.19 -14.18
C LEU A 247 -9.80 -10.48 -13.15
N LEU A 248 -8.76 -9.82 -13.63
CA LEU A 248 -7.79 -9.13 -12.80
C LEU A 248 -7.43 -7.80 -13.45
N THR A 249 -7.73 -6.70 -12.76
CA THR A 249 -7.57 -5.35 -13.30
C THR A 249 -6.88 -4.46 -12.29
N ALA A 250 -5.88 -3.71 -12.76
CA ALA A 250 -5.27 -2.61 -12.02
C ALA A 250 -5.62 -1.29 -12.71
N SER A 251 -6.07 -0.34 -11.90
CA SER A 251 -6.38 1.03 -12.34
C SER A 251 -5.43 2.00 -11.67
N VAL A 252 -4.66 2.71 -12.48
CA VAL A 252 -3.74 3.76 -12.00
C VAL A 252 -4.26 5.11 -12.46
N GLU A 253 -4.68 5.94 -11.49
CA GLU A 253 -5.06 7.33 -11.76
C GLU A 253 -3.80 8.21 -11.77
N LYS A 254 -3.59 8.92 -12.88
CA LYS A 254 -2.49 9.89 -13.02
C LYS A 254 -2.96 11.10 -13.82
N ASN A 255 -2.74 12.31 -13.30
CA ASN A 255 -3.06 13.57 -13.98
C ASN A 255 -4.50 13.65 -14.53
N ASN A 256 -5.49 13.23 -13.76
CA ASN A 256 -6.91 13.15 -14.17
C ASN A 256 -7.19 12.19 -15.35
N SER A 257 -6.31 11.21 -15.58
CA SER A 257 -6.49 10.14 -16.55
C SER A 257 -6.35 8.78 -15.89
N ASN A 258 -7.34 7.91 -16.14
CA ASN A 258 -7.34 6.55 -15.62
C ASN A 258 -6.67 5.61 -16.61
N HIS A 259 -5.62 4.95 -16.14
CA HIS A 259 -4.90 3.93 -16.89
C HIS A 259 -5.32 2.57 -16.36
N THR A 260 -6.25 1.93 -17.07
CA THR A 260 -6.69 0.58 -16.77
C THR A 260 -5.83 -0.42 -17.55
N MET A 261 -5.32 -1.41 -16.84
CA MET A 261 -4.62 -2.56 -17.38
C MET A 261 -5.20 -3.81 -16.75
N GLY A 262 -5.56 -4.81 -17.57
CA GLY A 262 -6.23 -5.97 -17.03
C GLY A 262 -6.20 -7.19 -17.92
N ILE A 263 -6.44 -8.34 -17.30
CA ILE A 263 -6.67 -9.61 -17.95
C ILE A 263 -8.17 -9.88 -17.88
N LEU A 264 -8.72 -10.17 -19.04
CA LEU A 264 -10.09 -10.55 -19.28
C LEU A 264 -10.11 -11.95 -19.89
N TYR A 265 -11.27 -12.58 -19.83
CA TYR A 265 -11.55 -13.82 -20.53
C TYR A 265 -12.84 -13.69 -21.32
N THR A 266 -12.93 -14.48 -22.39
CA THR A 266 -14.04 -14.42 -23.34
C THR A 266 -14.82 -15.72 -23.40
N ALA A 267 -16.04 -15.64 -23.93
CA ALA A 267 -16.90 -16.79 -24.23
C ALA A 267 -16.25 -17.79 -25.21
N ASP A 268 -15.37 -17.32 -26.12
CA ASP A 268 -14.63 -18.18 -27.07
C ASP A 268 -13.39 -18.85 -26.46
N LEU A 269 -13.34 -18.96 -25.13
CA LEU A 269 -12.27 -19.58 -24.36
C LEU A 269 -10.89 -18.95 -24.59
N LYS A 270 -10.83 -17.62 -24.74
CA LYS A 270 -9.56 -16.90 -24.94
C LYS A 270 -9.28 -15.93 -23.82
N TRP A 271 -8.00 -15.84 -23.49
CA TRP A 271 -7.46 -14.75 -22.71
C TRP A 271 -7.37 -13.50 -23.56
N VAL A 272 -7.72 -12.40 -22.94
CA VAL A 272 -7.69 -11.08 -23.54
C VAL A 272 -7.01 -10.13 -22.59
N THR A 273 -6.11 -9.30 -23.08
CA THR A 273 -5.53 -8.22 -22.29
C THR A 273 -6.12 -6.89 -22.73
N GLU A 274 -6.44 -6.05 -21.77
CA GLU A 274 -6.87 -4.67 -22.00
C GLU A 274 -5.77 -3.71 -21.53
N LEU A 275 -5.41 -2.77 -22.41
CA LEU A 275 -4.58 -1.62 -22.08
C LEU A 275 -5.09 -0.39 -22.84
N LYS A 276 -5.56 0.64 -22.12
CA LYS A 276 -6.05 1.90 -22.73
C LYS A 276 -7.03 1.69 -23.90
N ASN A 277 -8.04 0.84 -23.72
CA ASN A 277 -9.02 0.47 -24.75
C ASN A 277 -8.46 -0.32 -25.94
N LYS A 278 -7.19 -0.72 -25.91
CA LYS A 278 -6.64 -1.71 -26.85
C LYS A 278 -6.85 -3.09 -26.28
N ILE A 279 -7.44 -3.96 -27.08
CA ILE A 279 -7.75 -5.33 -26.73
C ILE A 279 -6.86 -6.25 -27.56
N THR A 280 -6.03 -7.05 -26.90
CA THR A 280 -5.17 -8.04 -27.55
C THR A 280 -5.67 -9.44 -27.18
N LYS A 281 -6.11 -10.22 -28.18
CA LYS A 281 -6.48 -11.63 -28.00
C LYS A 281 -5.22 -12.49 -27.96
N SER A 282 -5.20 -13.48 -27.08
CA SER A 282 -4.04 -14.35 -26.90
C SER A 282 -4.45 -15.82 -26.77
N SER A 283 -3.76 -16.57 -25.90
CA SER A 283 -3.91 -18.01 -25.69
C SER A 283 -5.31 -18.41 -25.19
N THR A 284 -5.59 -19.70 -25.27
CA THR A 284 -6.85 -20.29 -24.78
C THR A 284 -6.79 -20.61 -23.30
N TRP A 285 -7.94 -20.61 -22.64
CA TRP A 285 -8.12 -21.07 -21.26
C TRP A 285 -9.02 -22.31 -21.20
N GLU A 286 -8.94 -23.05 -20.09
CA GLU A 286 -9.72 -24.27 -19.88
C GLU A 286 -10.69 -24.08 -18.70
N PRO A 287 -12.00 -24.36 -18.88
CA PRO A 287 -12.95 -24.29 -17.77
C PRO A 287 -12.61 -25.26 -16.65
N ASN A 288 -12.89 -24.85 -15.41
CA ASN A 288 -12.65 -25.60 -14.18
C ASN A 288 -11.19 -25.99 -13.94
N LYS A 289 -10.26 -25.30 -14.63
CA LYS A 289 -8.84 -25.40 -14.38
C LYS A 289 -8.36 -24.18 -13.62
N GLU A 290 -7.55 -24.44 -12.61
CA GLU A 290 -6.83 -23.40 -11.90
C GLU A 290 -5.70 -22.87 -12.80
N HIS A 291 -5.68 -21.56 -12.98
CA HIS A 291 -4.66 -20.81 -13.69
C HIS A 291 -4.01 -19.81 -12.75
N GLN A 292 -2.68 -19.68 -12.84
CA GLN A 292 -1.96 -18.61 -12.17
C GLN A 292 -1.88 -17.42 -13.10
N VAL A 293 -2.33 -16.26 -12.63
CA VAL A 293 -2.40 -15.03 -13.41
C VAL A 293 -1.55 -13.97 -12.75
N GLU A 294 -0.68 -13.34 -13.53
CA GLU A 294 0.23 -12.30 -13.08
C GLU A 294 0.09 -11.05 -13.96
N LEU A 295 -0.01 -9.90 -13.28
CA LEU A 295 0.03 -8.56 -13.86
C LEU A 295 1.20 -7.80 -13.24
N THR A 296 2.17 -7.41 -14.07
CA THR A 296 3.34 -6.66 -13.62
C THR A 296 3.42 -5.31 -14.33
N LEU A 297 3.56 -4.24 -13.56
CA LEU A 297 3.95 -2.91 -14.04
C LEU A 297 5.39 -2.65 -13.62
N HIS A 298 6.27 -2.40 -14.58
CA HIS A 298 7.65 -2.04 -14.33
C HIS A 298 8.00 -0.75 -15.07
N GLY A 299 7.88 0.37 -14.36
CA GLY A 299 8.05 1.71 -14.90
C GLY A 299 6.95 2.05 -15.91
N LYS A 300 7.25 1.85 -17.20
CA LYS A 300 6.31 2.07 -18.31
C LYS A 300 5.92 0.78 -19.02
N LYS A 301 6.47 -0.37 -18.63
CA LYS A 301 6.16 -1.65 -19.26
C LYS A 301 5.14 -2.41 -18.44
N VAL A 302 4.16 -2.99 -19.13
CA VAL A 302 3.20 -3.92 -18.54
C VAL A 302 3.41 -5.30 -19.12
N PHE A 303 3.47 -6.27 -18.23
CA PHE A 303 3.60 -7.68 -18.55
C PHE A 303 2.39 -8.42 -18.01
N PHE A 304 1.82 -9.25 -18.86
CA PHE A 304 0.76 -10.18 -18.49
C PHE A 304 1.32 -11.59 -18.63
N CYS A 305 1.25 -12.38 -17.56
CA CYS A 305 1.69 -13.77 -17.59
C CYS A 305 0.57 -14.69 -17.10
N ILE A 306 0.45 -15.86 -17.74
CA ILE A 306 -0.46 -16.92 -17.30
C ILE A 306 0.31 -18.24 -17.23
N ASP A 307 0.21 -18.92 -16.10
CA ASP A 307 0.92 -20.17 -15.80
C ASP A 307 2.45 -20.06 -16.05
N GLY A 308 3.03 -18.91 -15.68
CA GLY A 308 4.44 -18.59 -15.87
C GLY A 308 4.85 -18.28 -17.32
N LYS A 309 3.91 -18.19 -18.27
CA LYS A 309 4.17 -17.85 -19.68
C LYS A 309 3.76 -16.41 -19.98
N LEU A 310 4.68 -15.65 -20.57
CA LEU A 310 4.42 -14.30 -21.04
C LEU A 310 3.35 -14.32 -22.14
N LEU A 311 2.27 -13.58 -21.92
CA LEU A 311 1.17 -13.41 -22.87
C LEU A 311 1.40 -12.20 -23.77
N VAL A 312 1.69 -11.06 -23.14
CA VAL A 312 1.80 -9.76 -23.78
C VAL A 312 2.81 -8.91 -23.02
N GLU A 313 3.70 -8.24 -23.76
CA GLU A 313 4.50 -7.11 -23.30
C GLU A 313 4.02 -5.87 -24.04
N GLU A 314 3.55 -4.86 -23.30
CA GLU A 314 3.13 -3.58 -23.86
C GLU A 314 3.74 -2.42 -23.09
N GLU A 315 3.88 -1.28 -23.77
CA GLU A 315 4.40 -0.07 -23.17
C GLU A 315 3.24 0.90 -22.91
N VAL A 316 3.06 1.28 -21.65
CA VAL A 316 2.06 2.24 -21.21
C VAL A 316 2.63 3.65 -21.42
N PRO A 317 1.88 4.56 -22.05
CA PRO A 317 2.24 5.97 -22.08
C PRO A 317 1.99 6.61 -20.70
N LEU A 318 2.73 6.17 -19.68
CA LEU A 318 2.83 6.87 -18.40
C LEU A 318 3.82 8.01 -18.62
N THR A 319 3.31 9.20 -18.92
CA THR A 319 4.09 10.44 -18.92
C THR A 319 4.40 10.83 -17.48
N GLY A 320 5.55 10.39 -17.01
CA GLY A 320 6.20 10.78 -15.76
C GLY A 320 7.64 10.30 -15.80
N GLU A 321 8.53 11.03 -15.13
CA GLU A 321 9.94 10.70 -15.04
C GLU A 321 10.10 9.24 -14.59
N THR A 322 10.87 8.48 -15.36
CA THR A 322 11.37 7.18 -14.95
C THR A 322 12.20 7.43 -13.70
N PRO A 323 11.88 6.85 -12.53
CA PRO A 323 12.84 6.80 -11.44
C PRO A 323 14.07 6.05 -11.97
N LEU A 324 15.23 6.70 -11.90
CA LEU A 324 16.52 6.15 -12.34
C LEU A 324 16.98 5.01 -11.44
#